data_AF-A0A2T9JHZ0-F1
#
_entry.id   AF-A0A2T9JHZ0-F1
#
_cell.length_a   1.000
_cell.length_b   1.000
_cell.length_c   1.000
_cell.angle_alpha   90.00
_cell.angle_beta   90.00
_cell.angle_gamma   90.00
#
_symmetry.space_group_name_H-M   'P 1'
#
loop_
_entity.id
_entity.type
_entity.pdbx_description
1 polymer ?
#
loop_
_entity_poly.entity_id
_entity_poly.type
_entity_poly.pdbx_seq_one_letter_code
_entity_poly.pdbx_strand_id
1 'polypeptide(L)'
;MTRHELKTWPQYFAAVRSGKKRFEIRRNDREFKVGDVLVLREFDPEQDVYTGQVEERQITFLLSEEDYGVIHGFVAIGFGDVVHHPEAPEDHPLTAAELAEWHETAAANAALRGEEARRVSKSYVATNMSVAADRHGAVADLAETDAAFHAAAARIVRKG
;
A
#
# COMPACT_ATOMS: atom_id res chain seq x y z
N MET A 1 -10.22 -4.85 -0.56
CA MET A 1 -10.23 -3.64 0.28
C MET A 1 -10.67 -4.04 1.68
N THR A 2 -9.75 -3.98 2.64
CA THR A 2 -10.05 -4.29 4.05
C THR A 2 -10.39 -2.99 4.79
N ARG A 3 -11.28 -3.06 5.79
CA ARG A 3 -11.65 -1.93 6.65
C ARG A 3 -11.03 -2.14 8.03
N HIS A 4 -10.19 -1.21 8.46
CA HIS A 4 -9.44 -1.28 9.71
C HIS A 4 -10.01 -0.29 10.73
N GLU A 5 -10.70 -0.80 11.76
CA GLU A 5 -11.18 0.04 12.85
C GLU A 5 -10.05 0.40 13.82
N LEU A 6 -9.84 1.70 14.02
CA LEU A 6 -8.78 2.23 14.85
C LEU A 6 -9.29 3.31 15.79
N LYS A 7 -8.87 3.25 17.06
CA LYS A 7 -9.03 4.37 18.00
C LYS A 7 -8.16 5.55 17.57
N THR A 8 -8.69 6.76 17.68
CA THR A 8 -7.99 8.02 17.43
C THR A 8 -8.37 9.02 18.51
N TRP A 9 -7.40 9.63 19.17
CA TRP A 9 -7.67 10.62 20.23
C TRP A 9 -8.23 11.93 19.67
N PRO A 10 -8.99 12.71 20.46
CA PRO A 10 -9.78 13.84 19.95
C PRO A 10 -8.94 14.88 19.20
N GLN A 11 -7.75 15.23 19.72
CA GLN A 11 -6.86 16.20 19.06
C GLN A 11 -6.42 15.76 17.64
N TYR A 12 -6.11 14.49 17.46
CA TYR A 12 -5.66 13.95 16.17
C TYR A 12 -6.84 13.73 15.25
N PHE A 13 -7.97 13.28 15.81
CA PHE A 13 -9.21 13.10 15.09
C PHE A 13 -9.69 14.42 14.48
N ALA A 14 -9.71 15.51 15.26
CA ALA A 14 -10.01 16.85 14.76
C ALA A 14 -9.02 17.32 13.67
N ALA A 15 -7.73 17.00 13.80
CA ALA A 15 -6.73 17.30 12.77
C ALA A 15 -6.96 16.50 11.47
N VAL A 16 -7.40 15.25 11.56
CA VAL A 16 -7.77 14.43 10.40
C VAL A 16 -9.05 14.94 9.75
N ARG A 17 -10.09 15.22 10.53
CA ARG A 17 -11.35 15.78 10.03
C ARG A 17 -11.16 17.09 9.30
N SER A 18 -10.30 17.98 9.83
CA SER A 18 -9.99 19.26 9.19
C SER A 18 -9.06 19.14 7.97
N GLY A 19 -8.57 17.93 7.64
CA GLY A 19 -7.64 17.70 6.54
C GLY A 19 -6.20 18.16 6.80
N LYS A 20 -5.91 18.68 8.00
CA LYS A 20 -4.55 19.12 8.39
C LYS A 20 -3.61 17.93 8.57
N LYS A 21 -4.12 16.80 9.07
CA LYS A 21 -3.39 15.55 9.22
C LYS A 21 -3.86 14.53 8.18
N ARG A 22 -2.94 14.12 7.30
CA ARG A 22 -3.19 13.16 6.20
C ARG A 22 -2.35 11.88 6.30
N PHE A 23 -1.93 11.55 7.52
CA PHE A 23 -1.12 10.36 7.78
C PHE A 23 -1.40 9.76 9.16
N GLU A 24 -1.17 8.47 9.33
CA GLU A 24 -1.15 7.73 10.60
C GLU A 24 0.21 7.08 10.79
N ILE A 25 0.64 6.87 12.05
CA ILE A 25 1.80 6.02 12.37
C ILE A 25 1.27 4.89 13.24
N ARG A 26 1.46 3.64 12.80
CA ARG A 26 0.90 2.46 13.47
C ARG A 26 1.89 1.32 13.48
N ARG A 27 1.79 0.45 14.49
CA ARG A 27 2.41 -0.87 14.42
C ARG A 27 1.79 -1.63 13.25
N ASN A 28 2.58 -2.33 12.46
CA ASN A 28 2.07 -3.10 11.33
C ASN A 28 1.59 -4.50 11.77
N ASP A 29 0.62 -4.55 12.68
CA ASP A 29 0.04 -5.77 13.25
C ASP A 29 -1.21 -6.28 12.50
N ARG A 30 -1.61 -5.56 11.44
CA ARG A 30 -2.81 -5.79 10.63
C ARG A 30 -2.52 -5.93 9.13
N GLU A 31 -1.24 -5.90 8.75
CA GLU A 31 -0.78 -5.91 7.36
C GLU A 31 -1.49 -4.85 6.50
N PHE A 32 -1.36 -3.57 6.88
CA PHE A 32 -2.00 -2.47 6.15
C PHE A 32 -1.56 -2.42 4.68
N LYS A 33 -2.50 -2.18 3.75
CA LYS A 33 -2.20 -2.09 2.32
C LYS A 33 -2.77 -0.82 1.70
N VAL A 34 -2.10 -0.30 0.67
CA VAL A 34 -2.67 0.75 -0.19
C VAL A 34 -4.00 0.26 -0.76
N GLY A 35 -5.02 1.11 -0.72
CA GLY A 35 -6.38 0.80 -1.10
C GLY A 35 -7.30 0.43 0.06
N ASP A 36 -6.78 0.01 1.22
CA ASP A 36 -7.60 -0.26 2.41
C ASP A 36 -8.24 1.00 3.00
N VAL A 37 -9.25 0.83 3.86
CA VAL A 37 -9.90 1.94 4.59
C VAL A 37 -9.48 1.93 6.05
N LEU A 38 -9.05 3.08 6.55
CA LEU A 38 -8.98 3.36 7.98
C LEU A 38 -10.33 3.90 8.44
N VAL A 39 -10.96 3.21 9.40
CA VAL A 39 -12.15 3.68 10.10
C VAL A 39 -11.69 4.24 11.44
N LEU A 40 -11.41 5.54 11.47
CA LEU A 40 -10.90 6.24 12.64
C LEU A 40 -12.08 6.59 13.55
N ARG A 41 -12.11 5.99 14.74
CA ARG A 41 -13.15 6.21 15.74
C ARG A 41 -12.60 7.10 16.84
N GLU A 42 -13.23 8.24 17.05
CA GLU A 42 -12.81 9.16 18.10
C GLU A 42 -13.01 8.50 19.47
N PHE A 43 -11.95 8.49 20.25
CA PHE A 43 -11.89 7.83 21.55
C PHE A 43 -11.30 8.80 22.58
N ASP A 44 -12.08 9.12 23.62
CA ASP A 44 -11.65 9.95 24.75
C ASP A 44 -10.89 9.08 25.77
N PRO A 45 -9.57 9.25 25.93
CA PRO A 45 -8.78 8.46 26.87
C PRO A 45 -8.99 8.86 28.34
N GLU A 46 -9.52 10.05 28.63
CA GLU A 46 -9.78 10.48 30.02
C GLU A 46 -11.05 9.82 30.55
N GLN A 47 -12.06 9.67 29.69
CA GLN A 47 -13.33 9.06 30.03
C GLN A 47 -13.41 7.57 29.66
N ASP A 48 -12.40 7.03 28.96
CA ASP A 48 -12.34 5.65 28.44
C ASP A 48 -13.54 5.27 27.55
N VAL A 49 -14.06 6.23 26.77
CA VAL A 49 -15.26 6.05 25.94
C VAL A 49 -15.06 6.49 24.49
N TYR A 50 -15.79 5.85 23.58
CA TYR A 50 -15.96 6.36 22.22
C TYR A 50 -16.98 7.49 22.22
N THR A 51 -16.67 8.60 21.55
CA THR A 51 -17.60 9.75 21.44
C THR A 51 -18.72 9.48 20.42
N GLY A 52 -18.59 8.41 19.62
CA GLY A 52 -19.48 8.07 18.50
C GLY A 52 -19.06 8.69 17.18
N GLN A 53 -18.06 9.58 17.16
CA GLN A 53 -17.60 10.20 15.92
C GLN A 53 -16.66 9.28 15.14
N VAL A 54 -16.80 9.31 13.81
CA VAL A 54 -16.07 8.45 12.88
C VAL A 54 -15.59 9.26 11.68
N GLU A 55 -14.39 8.94 11.20
CA GLU A 55 -13.85 9.41 9.93
C GLU A 55 -13.31 8.22 9.14
N GLU A 56 -13.65 8.13 7.86
CA GLU A 56 -13.12 7.12 6.95
C GLU A 56 -12.09 7.73 6.03
N ARG A 57 -10.94 7.06 5.89
CA ARG A 57 -9.87 7.49 4.99
C ARG A 57 -9.30 6.30 4.24
N GLN A 58 -9.07 6.44 2.95
CA GLN A 58 -8.45 5.38 2.15
C GLN A 58 -6.92 5.52 2.22
N ILE A 59 -6.22 4.41 2.46
CA ILE A 59 -4.76 4.37 2.42
C ILE A 59 -4.32 4.61 0.97
N THR A 60 -3.61 5.70 0.73
CA THR A 60 -3.10 6.08 -0.58
C THR A 60 -1.60 5.84 -0.68
N PHE A 61 -0.90 5.72 0.45
CA PHE A 61 0.54 5.50 0.49
C PHE A 61 0.94 4.78 1.77
N LEU A 62 1.97 3.94 1.71
CA LEU A 62 2.49 3.22 2.87
C LEU A 62 4.01 3.26 2.83
N LEU A 63 4.63 3.73 3.92
CA LEU A 63 6.03 3.50 4.22
C LEU A 63 6.13 2.47 5.34
N SER A 64 7.04 1.53 5.20
CA SER A 64 7.30 0.45 6.15
C SER A 64 8.69 0.58 6.76
N GLU A 65 9.04 -0.33 7.67
CA GLU A 65 10.39 -0.44 8.22
C GLU A 65 11.50 -0.71 7.19
N GLU A 66 11.14 -1.04 5.94
CA GLU A 66 12.08 -1.16 4.83
C GLU A 66 12.49 0.21 4.26
N ASP A 67 11.73 1.25 4.58
CA ASP A 67 11.93 2.62 4.14
C ASP A 67 12.72 3.45 5.17
N TYR A 68 13.59 4.31 4.67
CA TYR A 68 14.46 5.13 5.52
C TYR A 68 13.65 6.05 6.45
N GLY A 69 13.92 5.97 7.75
CA GLY A 69 13.33 6.83 8.78
C GLY A 69 12.05 6.28 9.44
N VAL A 70 11.58 5.10 9.03
CA VAL A 70 10.46 4.42 9.72
C VAL A 70 10.99 3.50 10.82
N ILE A 71 10.34 3.52 11.98
CA ILE A 71 10.72 2.69 13.12
C ILE A 71 10.38 1.22 12.83
N HIS A 72 11.28 0.30 13.19
CA HIS A 72 11.07 -1.13 13.08
C HIS A 72 9.75 -1.58 13.75
N GLY A 73 8.94 -2.36 13.04
CA GLY A 73 7.62 -2.84 13.43
C GLY A 73 6.48 -1.84 13.22
N PHE A 74 6.78 -0.64 12.68
CA PHE A 74 5.80 0.40 12.39
C PHE A 74 5.70 0.70 10.90
N VAL A 75 4.59 1.32 10.53
CA VAL A 75 4.31 1.89 9.22
C VAL A 75 3.87 3.34 9.37
N ALA A 76 4.25 4.17 8.40
CA ALA A 76 3.63 5.47 8.18
C ALA A 76 2.62 5.34 7.03
N ILE A 77 1.36 5.59 7.35
CA ILE A 77 0.22 5.38 6.46
C ILE A 77 -0.24 6.73 5.96
N GLY A 78 0.04 7.07 4.69
CA GLY A 78 -0.56 8.21 4.02
C GLY A 78 -1.98 7.86 3.55
N PHE A 79 -2.92 8.77 3.75
CA PHE A 79 -4.31 8.54 3.37
C PHE A 79 -4.98 9.79 2.78
N GLY A 80 -6.05 9.55 2.04
CA GLY A 80 -6.91 10.57 1.45
C GLY A 80 -8.39 10.28 1.70
N ASP A 81 -9.24 11.03 1.01
CA ASP A 81 -10.67 10.77 0.99
C ASP A 81 -10.94 9.38 0.42
N VAL A 82 -12.00 8.72 0.91
CA VAL A 82 -12.43 7.45 0.36
C VAL A 82 -12.96 7.71 -1.05
N VAL A 83 -12.22 7.26 -2.06
CA VAL A 83 -12.69 7.35 -3.45
C VAL A 83 -13.81 6.32 -3.59
N HIS A 84 -15.02 6.79 -3.90
CA HIS A 84 -16.07 5.89 -4.34
C HIS A 84 -15.68 5.39 -5.72
N HIS A 85 -15.12 4.18 -5.78
CA HIS A 85 -15.02 3.49 -7.05
C HIS A 85 -16.43 3.24 -7.57
N PRO A 86 -16.71 3.56 -8.85
CA PRO A 86 -17.96 3.14 -9.46
C PRO A 86 -18.12 1.63 -9.23
N GLU A 87 -19.37 1.18 -9.09
CA GLU A 87 -19.65 -0.25 -8.99
C GLU A 87 -18.86 -0.97 -10.09
N ALA A 88 -18.22 -2.09 -9.71
CA ALA A 88 -17.51 -2.90 -10.67
C ALA A 88 -18.47 -3.15 -11.85
N PRO A 89 -18.01 -3.00 -13.10
CA PRO A 89 -18.86 -3.28 -14.24
C PRO A 89 -19.54 -4.64 -14.04
N GLU A 90 -20.81 -4.74 -14.40
CA GLU A 90 -21.60 -5.98 -14.23
C GLU A 90 -20.74 -7.19 -14.60
N ASP A 91 -20.84 -8.26 -13.80
CA ASP A 91 -20.10 -9.50 -13.99
C ASP A 91 -20.25 -9.96 -15.45
N HIS A 92 -19.24 -9.68 -16.26
CA HIS A 92 -19.16 -10.07 -17.65
C HIS A 92 -18.03 -11.07 -17.79
N PRO A 93 -18.16 -12.04 -18.71
CA PRO A 93 -17.08 -12.99 -18.95
C PRO A 93 -15.81 -12.24 -19.36
N LEU A 94 -14.73 -12.40 -18.60
CA LEU A 94 -13.40 -11.90 -18.95
C LEU A 94 -13.00 -12.45 -20.33
N THR A 95 -12.74 -11.54 -21.27
CA THR A 95 -12.22 -11.91 -22.58
C THR A 95 -10.72 -12.21 -22.49
N ALA A 96 -10.20 -12.99 -23.45
CA ALA A 96 -8.76 -13.20 -23.57
C ALA A 96 -8.00 -11.87 -23.73
N ALA A 97 -8.59 -10.88 -24.42
CA ALA A 97 -7.97 -9.57 -24.60
C ALA A 97 -7.83 -8.81 -23.27
N GLU A 98 -8.87 -8.78 -22.44
CA GLU A 98 -8.85 -8.14 -21.12
C GLU A 98 -7.89 -8.84 -20.16
N LEU A 99 -7.87 -10.18 -20.18
CA LEU A 99 -6.94 -10.95 -19.35
C LEU A 99 -5.48 -10.73 -19.78
N ALA A 100 -5.23 -10.63 -21.08
CA ALA A 100 -3.90 -10.29 -21.60
C ALA A 100 -3.47 -8.89 -21.18
N GLU A 101 -4.36 -7.90 -21.30
CA GLU A 101 -4.09 -6.51 -20.89
C GLU A 101 -3.81 -6.40 -19.38
N TRP A 102 -4.53 -7.16 -18.56
CA TRP A 102 -4.25 -7.26 -17.13
C TRP A 102 -2.83 -7.79 -16.86
N HIS A 103 -2.42 -8.86 -17.55
CA HIS A 103 -1.07 -9.41 -17.43
C HIS A 103 0.00 -8.44 -17.95
N GLU A 104 -0.24 -7.72 -19.04
CA GLU A 104 0.66 -6.67 -19.55
C GLU A 104 0.86 -5.56 -18.51
N THR A 105 -0.24 -5.10 -17.91
CA THR A 105 -0.22 -4.09 -16.85
C THR A 105 0.50 -4.59 -15.59
N ALA A 106 0.22 -5.82 -15.16
CA ALA A 106 0.88 -6.45 -14.02
C ALA A 106 2.39 -6.59 -14.24
N ALA A 107 2.82 -6.99 -15.45
CA ALA A 107 4.22 -7.08 -15.82
C ALA A 107 4.92 -5.71 -15.77
N ALA A 108 4.32 -4.68 -16.34
CA ALA A 108 4.87 -3.32 -16.32
C ALA A 108 5.02 -2.78 -14.89
N ASN A 109 4.00 -2.97 -14.05
CA ASN A 109 4.04 -2.56 -12.65
C ASN A 109 5.11 -3.34 -11.86
N ALA A 110 5.29 -4.63 -12.13
CA ALA A 110 6.33 -5.44 -11.50
C ALA A 110 7.74 -5.01 -11.92
N ALA A 111 7.94 -4.69 -13.20
CA ALA A 111 9.21 -4.18 -13.71
C ALA A 111 9.60 -2.86 -13.04
N LEU A 112 8.66 -1.90 -12.94
CA LEU A 112 8.88 -0.63 -12.24
C LEU A 112 9.24 -0.83 -10.77
N ARG A 113 8.55 -1.75 -10.06
CA ARG A 113 8.89 -2.13 -8.68
C ARG A 113 10.31 -2.69 -8.58
N GLY A 114 10.71 -3.56 -9.51
CA GLY A 114 12.06 -4.12 -9.56
C GLY A 114 13.15 -3.07 -9.77
N GLU A 115 12.94 -2.16 -10.73
CA GLU A 115 13.87 -1.06 -11.01
C GLU A 115 14.07 -0.13 -9.80
N GLU A 116 12.97 0.27 -9.15
CA GLU A 116 13.01 1.12 -7.95
C GLU A 116 13.70 0.43 -6.77
N ALA A 117 13.36 -0.83 -6.48
CA ALA A 117 14.00 -1.61 -5.42
C ALA A 117 15.51 -1.79 -5.69
N ARG A 118 15.90 -2.04 -6.95
CA ARG A 118 17.31 -2.16 -7.35
C ARG A 118 18.05 -0.83 -7.20
N ARG A 119 17.40 0.30 -7.50
CA ARG A 119 17.93 1.66 -7.27
C ARG A 119 18.16 1.92 -5.77
N VAL A 120 17.19 1.57 -4.93
CA VAL A 120 17.29 1.71 -3.46
C VAL A 120 18.40 0.82 -2.90
N SER A 121 18.48 -0.45 -3.30
CA SER A 121 19.55 -1.37 -2.92
C SER A 121 20.94 -0.77 -3.19
N LYS A 122 21.17 -0.26 -4.41
CA LYS A 122 22.43 0.41 -4.79
C LYS A 122 22.75 1.63 -3.91
N SER A 123 21.74 2.40 -3.50
CA SER A 123 21.94 3.55 -2.61
C SER A 123 22.40 3.14 -1.21
N TYR A 124 21.91 2.01 -0.69
CA TYR A 124 22.35 1.46 0.59
C TYR A 124 23.75 0.85 0.51
N VAL A 125 24.12 0.22 -0.62
CA VAL A 125 25.52 -0.19 -0.87
C VAL A 125 26.45 1.01 -0.80
N ALA A 126 26.10 2.12 -1.44
CA ALA A 126 26.91 3.34 -1.44
C ALA A 126 27.07 3.97 -0.03
N THR A 127 26.14 3.68 0.89
CA THR A 127 26.16 4.17 2.28
C THR A 127 26.64 3.10 3.28
N ASN A 128 27.20 1.99 2.78
CA ASN A 128 27.75 0.89 3.59
C ASN A 128 26.71 0.20 4.52
N MET A 129 25.44 0.19 4.11
CA MET A 129 24.31 -0.44 4.82
C MET A 129 23.94 -1.78 4.18
N SER A 130 24.79 -2.81 4.36
CA SER A 130 24.70 -4.09 3.63
C SER A 130 23.37 -4.84 3.82
N VAL A 131 22.87 -4.94 5.06
CA VAL A 131 21.61 -5.67 5.34
C VAL A 131 20.41 -5.04 4.61
N ALA A 132 20.35 -3.71 4.56
CA ALA A 132 19.29 -3.01 3.84
C ALA A 132 19.46 -3.18 2.32
N ALA A 133 20.70 -3.14 1.83
CA ALA A 133 21.00 -3.39 0.42
C ALA A 133 20.57 -4.80 -0.03
N ASP A 134 20.88 -5.83 0.76
CA ASP A 134 20.54 -7.22 0.46
C ASP A 134 19.03 -7.43 0.44
N ARG A 135 18.29 -6.86 1.39
CA ARG A 135 16.83 -6.95 1.45
C ARG A 135 16.18 -6.33 0.21
N HIS A 136 16.55 -5.09 -0.13
CA HIS A 136 16.02 -4.41 -1.32
C HIS A 136 16.47 -5.10 -2.62
N GLY A 137 17.65 -5.73 -2.63
CA GLY A 137 18.12 -6.56 -3.74
C GLY A 137 17.22 -7.77 -3.96
N ALA A 138 16.87 -8.49 -2.90
CA ALA A 138 15.96 -9.63 -2.97
C ALA A 138 14.55 -9.23 -3.44
N VAL A 139 14.03 -8.07 -2.99
CA VAL A 139 12.75 -7.52 -3.48
C VAL A 139 12.82 -7.23 -4.98
N ALA A 140 13.94 -6.69 -5.46
CA ALA A 140 14.14 -6.43 -6.88
C ALA A 140 14.12 -7.71 -7.72
N ASP A 141 14.86 -8.74 -7.29
CA ASP A 141 14.95 -10.02 -8.00
C ASP A 141 13.59 -10.74 -8.07
N LEU A 142 12.80 -10.67 -6.99
CA LEU A 142 11.45 -11.21 -6.97
C LEU A 142 10.51 -10.45 -7.92
N ALA A 143 10.55 -9.12 -7.91
CA ALA A 143 9.73 -8.28 -8.77
C ALA A 143 10.08 -8.47 -10.27
N GLU A 144 11.35 -8.68 -10.60
CA GLU A 144 11.77 -9.00 -11.98
C GLU A 144 11.26 -10.38 -12.43
N THR A 145 11.27 -11.37 -11.53
CA THR A 145 10.70 -12.70 -11.81
C THR A 145 9.18 -12.61 -12.04
N ASP A 146 8.48 -11.84 -11.20
CA ASP A 146 7.04 -11.54 -11.32
C ASP A 146 6.72 -10.86 -12.67
N ALA A 147 7.53 -9.86 -13.06
CA ALA A 147 7.41 -9.19 -14.34
C ALA A 147 7.56 -10.15 -15.53
N ALA A 148 8.58 -11.02 -15.48
CA ALA A 148 8.82 -12.01 -16.53
C ALA A 148 7.68 -13.03 -16.65
N PHE A 149 7.13 -13.48 -15.52
CA PHE A 149 5.98 -14.38 -15.49
C PHE A 149 4.76 -13.75 -16.17
N HIS A 150 4.37 -12.54 -15.74
CA HIS A 150 3.21 -11.86 -16.30
C HIS A 150 3.38 -11.50 -17.78
N ALA A 151 4.58 -11.11 -18.22
CA ALA A 151 4.86 -10.87 -19.63
C ALA A 151 4.77 -12.16 -20.48
N ALA A 152 5.17 -13.32 -19.92
CA ALA A 152 4.97 -14.60 -20.59
C ALA A 152 3.49 -14.98 -20.66
N ALA A 153 2.74 -14.82 -19.57
CA ALA A 153 1.31 -15.09 -19.50
C ALA A 153 0.53 -14.25 -20.53
N ALA A 154 0.77 -12.94 -20.59
CA ALA A 154 0.17 -12.06 -21.60
C ALA A 154 0.36 -12.59 -23.04
N ARG A 155 1.58 -13.00 -23.39
CA ARG A 155 1.91 -13.54 -24.72
C ARG A 155 1.17 -14.85 -25.03
N ILE A 156 0.92 -15.68 -24.02
CA ILE A 156 0.17 -16.93 -24.19
C ILE A 156 -1.31 -16.59 -24.43
N VAL A 157 -1.88 -15.72 -23.60
CA VAL A 157 -3.28 -15.34 -23.68
C VAL A 157 -3.61 -14.60 -24.99
N ARG A 158 -2.74 -13.70 -25.48
CA ARG A 158 -2.92 -13.02 -26.78
C ARG A 158 -2.93 -13.98 -27.99
N LYS A 159 -2.32 -15.16 -27.87
CA LYS A 159 -2.16 -16.14 -28.96
C LYS A 159 -3.26 -17.19 -29.00
N GLY A 160 -3.98 -17.39 -27.89
CA GLY A 160 -5.11 -18.32 -27.79
C GLY A 160 -6.40 -17.64 -28.19
#